data_AF-A0A5E4MSY4-F1
#
_entry.id   AF-A0A5E4MSY4-F1
#
_cell.length_a   1.000
_cell.length_b   1.000
_cell.length_c   1.000
_cell.angle_alpha   90.00
_cell.angle_beta   90.00
_cell.angle_gamma   90.00
#
_symmetry.space_group_name_H-M   'P 1'
#
loop_
_entity.id
_entity.type
_entity.pdbx_description
1 polymer ?
#
loop_
_entity_poly.entity_id
_entity_poly.type
_entity_poly.pdbx_seq_one_letter_code
_entity_poly.pdbx_strand_id
1 'polypeptide(L)'
;MIHKLDLPATSYFVLMGMKILAHILIAVKNTFAAEMLSVPMIPVSNIELLFVLVVFGNKKIILGGVYVPPVSGSDIYDSHIHSVEFLHSQYSDNEFIFMGDFNLLSANCDDSNLGVHFSPSSTQSDFI
;
A
#
# COMPACT_ATOMS: atom_id res chain seq x y z
N MET A 1 -3.60 -17.87 5.70
CA MET A 1 -4.89 -18.58 5.75
C MET A 1 -5.92 -17.66 5.11
N ILE A 2 -6.50 -18.03 3.97
CA ILE A 2 -7.50 -17.20 3.28
C ILE A 2 -8.84 -17.39 4.01
N HIS A 3 -9.34 -16.35 4.66
CA HIS A 3 -10.67 -16.36 5.25
C HIS A 3 -11.65 -15.76 4.24
N LYS A 4 -12.53 -16.60 3.69
CA LYS A 4 -13.68 -16.15 2.89
C LYS A 4 -14.73 -15.61 3.86
N LEU A 5 -14.94 -14.29 3.84
CA LEU A 5 -16.00 -13.62 4.59
C LEU A 5 -17.22 -13.49 3.68
N ASP A 6 -18.33 -14.16 4.02
CA ASP A 6 -19.60 -14.03 3.31
C ASP A 6 -20.31 -12.75 3.78
N LEU A 7 -20.20 -11.67 3.00
CA LEU A 7 -20.91 -10.40 3.22
C LEU A 7 -22.15 -10.31 2.31
N PRO A 8 -23.25 -9.67 2.77
CA PRO A 8 -24.51 -9.59 2.03
C PRO A 8 -24.39 -8.79 0.71
N ALA A 9 -25.20 -9.20 -0.28
CA ALA A 9 -25.01 -8.98 -1.71
C ALA A 9 -25.16 -7.54 -2.24
N THR A 10 -25.43 -6.54 -1.40
CA THR A 10 -25.92 -5.23 -1.86
C THR A 10 -24.96 -4.05 -1.73
N SER A 11 -23.67 -4.28 -1.54
CA SER A 11 -22.75 -3.16 -1.31
C SER A 11 -21.47 -3.23 -2.14
N TYR A 12 -21.12 -2.10 -2.78
CA TYR A 12 -19.85 -1.87 -3.44
C TYR A 12 -18.82 -1.53 -2.36
N PHE A 13 -18.00 -2.49 -1.94
CA PHE A 13 -16.88 -2.22 -1.06
C PHE A 13 -15.69 -3.09 -1.45
N VAL A 14 -14.59 -2.46 -1.83
CA VAL A 14 -13.27 -2.98 -1.47
C VAL A 14 -13.09 -2.52 -0.02
N LEU A 15 -13.40 -3.41 0.92
CA LEU A 15 -13.16 -3.10 2.33
C LEU A 15 -11.66 -3.30 2.57
N MET A 16 -10.89 -2.21 2.51
CA MET A 16 -9.53 -2.20 3.04
C MET A 16 -9.64 -1.79 4.50
N GLY A 17 -9.50 -2.76 5.39
CA GLY A 17 -9.51 -2.53 6.82
C GLY A 17 -8.11 -2.67 7.38
N MET A 18 -7.56 -1.58 7.94
CA MET A 18 -6.43 -1.66 8.85
C MET A 18 -6.97 -1.92 10.26
N LYS A 19 -6.59 -3.04 10.88
CA LYS A 19 -6.84 -3.26 12.30
C LYS A 19 -5.70 -2.63 13.08
N ILE A 20 -6.01 -2.01 14.23
CA ILE A 20 -5.13 -1.21 15.11
C ILE A 20 -3.93 -2.02 15.70
N LEU A 21 -3.70 -3.24 15.23
CA LEU A 21 -2.53 -4.06 15.52
C LEU A 21 -2.08 -4.68 14.19
N ALA A 22 -1.28 -3.93 13.44
CA ALA A 22 -0.41 -4.37 12.32
C ALA A 22 -0.96 -5.57 11.53
N HIS A 23 -2.01 -5.33 10.73
CA HIS A 23 -2.45 -6.30 9.72
C HIS A 23 -3.12 -5.58 8.56
N ILE A 24 -2.69 -5.94 7.36
CA ILE A 24 -3.27 -5.49 6.09
C ILE A 24 -4.31 -6.49 5.61
N LEU A 25 -5.50 -6.00 5.25
CA LEU A 25 -6.55 -6.80 4.63
C LEU A 25 -7.00 -6.15 3.32
N ILE A 26 -6.93 -6.91 2.23
CA ILE A 26 -7.55 -6.57 0.95
C ILE A 26 -8.72 -7.52 0.72
N ALA A 27 -9.95 -6.99 0.77
CA ALA A 27 -11.16 -7.74 0.45
C ALA A 27 -11.59 -7.46 -0.99
N VAL A 28 -11.66 -8.51 -1.82
CA VAL A 28 -12.15 -8.42 -3.20
C VAL A 28 -13.49 -9.14 -3.33
N LYS A 29 -14.46 -8.49 -3.96
CA LYS A 29 -15.76 -9.10 -4.26
C LYS A 29 -15.57 -10.30 -5.19
N ASN A 30 -16.23 -11.42 -4.90
CA ASN A 30 -16.12 -12.67 -5.67
C ASN A 30 -16.52 -12.57 -7.16
N THR A 31 -17.16 -11.49 -7.57
CA THR A 31 -17.47 -11.21 -8.98
C THR A 31 -16.25 -10.74 -9.77
N PHE A 32 -15.17 -10.35 -9.10
CA PHE A 32 -13.91 -9.99 -9.74
C PHE A 32 -12.93 -11.16 -9.65
N ALA A 33 -12.21 -11.41 -10.75
CA ALA A 33 -11.07 -12.30 -10.71
C ALA A 33 -9.93 -11.59 -9.96
N ALA A 34 -9.33 -12.28 -8.99
CA ALA A 34 -8.24 -11.74 -8.21
C ALA A 34 -7.20 -12.81 -7.90
N GLU A 35 -5.93 -12.41 -7.91
CA GLU A 35 -4.81 -13.25 -7.49
C GLU A 35 -3.88 -12.48 -6.56
N MET A 36 -3.39 -13.13 -5.51
CA MET A 36 -2.38 -12.56 -4.63
C MET A 36 -1.03 -12.65 -5.33
N LEU A 37 -0.30 -11.53 -5.38
CA LEU A 37 1.01 -11.47 -6.01
C LEU A 37 2.10 -11.77 -4.98
N SER A 38 3.01 -12.67 -5.36
CA SER A 38 4.21 -12.94 -4.58
C SER A 38 5.30 -11.93 -4.95
N VAL A 39 5.67 -11.07 -4.00
CA VAL A 39 6.82 -10.18 -4.14
C VAL A 39 8.00 -10.80 -3.39
N PRO A 40 9.20 -10.87 -3.99
CA PRO A 40 10.37 -11.35 -3.28
C PRO A 40 10.59 -10.50 -2.02
N MET A 41 10.59 -11.18 -0.88
CA MET A 41 10.69 -10.53 0.43
C MET A 41 12.05 -9.82 0.53
N ILE A 42 12.04 -8.49 0.58
CA ILE A 42 13.23 -7.73 0.92
C ILE A 42 13.40 -7.87 2.44
N PRO A 43 14.58 -8.28 2.94
CA PRO A 43 14.76 -8.73 4.34
C PRO A 43 14.67 -7.63 5.40
N VAL A 44 14.11 -6.45 5.10
CA VAL A 44 13.90 -5.40 6.09
C VAL A 44 12.69 -5.78 6.93
N SER A 45 12.94 -6.31 8.12
CA SER A 45 11.89 -6.67 9.06
C SER A 45 11.04 -5.43 9.38
N ASN A 46 9.71 -5.62 9.39
CA ASN A 46 8.68 -4.69 9.90
C ASN A 46 7.86 -3.92 8.84
N ILE A 47 8.11 -4.08 7.54
CA ILE A 47 7.12 -3.62 6.55
C ILE A 47 6.10 -4.71 6.27
N GLU A 48 4.81 -4.36 6.35
CA GLU A 48 3.74 -5.21 5.88
C GLU A 48 3.35 -4.73 4.48
N LEU A 49 3.44 -5.64 3.51
CA LEU A 49 3.03 -5.40 2.13
C LEU A 49 2.13 -6.54 1.68
N LEU A 50 0.98 -6.19 1.09
CA LEU A 50 0.09 -7.16 0.46
C LEU A 50 -0.31 -6.65 -0.91
N PHE A 51 -0.08 -7.45 -1.95
CA PHE A 51 -0.43 -7.09 -3.31
C PHE A 51 -1.42 -8.08 -3.90
N VAL A 52 -2.47 -7.57 -4.54
CA VAL A 52 -3.50 -8.36 -5.21
C VAL A 52 -3.72 -7.78 -6.61
N LEU A 53 -3.57 -8.61 -7.64
CA LEU A 53 -4.03 -8.27 -8.99
C LEU A 53 -5.53 -8.52 -9.08
N VAL A 54 -6.29 -7.53 -9.55
CA VAL A 54 -7.72 -7.61 -9.79
C VAL A 54 -8.01 -7.30 -11.25
N VAL A 55 -8.86 -8.12 -11.87
CA VAL A 55 -9.31 -7.90 -13.26
C VAL A 55 -10.71 -7.27 -13.24
N PHE A 56 -10.84 -6.10 -13.89
CA PHE A 56 -12.08 -5.35 -14.00
C PHE A 56 -12.35 -4.97 -15.47
N GLY A 57 -13.25 -5.70 -16.13
CA GLY A 57 -13.50 -5.52 -17.56
C GLY A 57 -12.24 -5.82 -18.38
N ASN A 58 -11.76 -4.85 -19.15
CA ASN A 58 -10.51 -4.93 -19.91
C ASN A 58 -9.28 -4.40 -19.14
N LYS A 59 -9.45 -3.95 -17.90
CA LYS A 59 -8.38 -3.40 -17.07
C LYS A 59 -7.85 -4.42 -16.07
N LYS A 60 -6.56 -4.31 -15.80
CA LYS A 60 -5.84 -5.04 -14.75
C LYS A 60 -5.31 -4.03 -13.75
N ILE A 61 -5.66 -4.20 -12.48
CA ILE A 61 -5.33 -3.27 -11.42
C ILE A 61 -4.61 -4.03 -10.31
N ILE A 62 -3.41 -3.59 -9.95
CA ILE A 62 -2.68 -4.08 -8.80
C ILE A 62 -3.02 -3.20 -7.60
N LEU A 63 -3.70 -3.80 -6.63
CA LEU A 63 -3.98 -3.21 -5.33
C LEU A 63 -2.82 -3.55 -4.39
N GLY A 64 -2.17 -2.52 -3.84
CA GLY A 64 -1.14 -2.69 -2.82
C GLY A 64 -1.58 -2.09 -1.49
N GLY A 65 -1.72 -2.94 -0.49
CA GLY A 65 -1.87 -2.53 0.90
C GLY A 65 -0.50 -2.35 1.54
N VAL A 66 -0.31 -1.25 2.25
CA VAL A 66 0.95 -0.90 2.90
C VAL A 66 0.71 -0.53 4.36
N TYR A 67 1.55 -1.02 5.26
CA TYR A 67 1.64 -0.51 6.63
C TYR A 67 3.11 -0.36 6.99
N VAL A 68 3.49 0.89 7.25
CA VAL A 68 4.81 1.26 7.77
C VAL A 68 4.61 1.63 9.23
N PRO A 69 5.29 0.97 10.18
CA PRO A 69 5.20 1.30 11.59
C PRO A 69 5.60 2.76 11.89
N PRO A 70 5.04 3.40 12.93
CA PRO A 70 5.49 4.72 13.38
C PRO A 70 6.99 4.74 13.67
N VAL A 71 7.65 5.86 13.37
CA VAL A 71 9.09 6.06 13.63
C VAL A 71 10.00 5.07 12.88
N SER A 72 9.53 4.55 11.73
CA SER A 72 10.36 3.74 10.83
C SER A 72 11.47 4.56 10.18
N GLY A 73 12.63 3.93 9.98
CA GLY A 73 13.75 4.51 9.23
C GLY A 73 13.46 4.62 7.73
N SER A 74 14.28 5.38 7.01
CA SER A 74 14.15 5.57 5.55
C SER A 74 14.30 4.26 4.77
N ASP A 75 15.07 3.31 5.30
CA ASP A 75 15.30 1.98 4.75
C ASP A 75 14.00 1.17 4.54
N ILE A 76 13.00 1.38 5.40
CA ILE A 76 11.69 0.74 5.27
C ILE A 76 10.93 1.28 4.04
N TYR A 77 11.02 2.57 3.78
CA TYR A 77 10.40 3.19 2.61
C TYR A 77 11.14 2.84 1.32
N ASP A 78 12.47 2.76 1.37
CA ASP A 78 13.28 2.27 0.24
C ASP A 78 12.88 0.84 -0.10
N SER A 79 12.64 -0.02 0.89
CA SER A 79 12.15 -1.38 0.68
C SER A 79 10.75 -1.40 0.03
N HIS A 80 9.85 -0.50 0.45
CA HIS A 80 8.56 -0.33 -0.22
C HIS A 80 8.73 0.04 -1.69
N ILE A 81 9.55 1.05 -1.99
CA ILE A 81 9.80 1.55 -3.35
C ILE A 81 10.36 0.44 -4.23
N HIS A 82 11.39 -0.29 -3.77
CA HIS A 82 11.94 -1.42 -4.52
C HIS A 82 10.90 -2.51 -4.82
N SER A 83 9.99 -2.76 -3.88
CA SER A 83 8.90 -3.73 -4.08
C SER A 83 7.92 -3.27 -5.17
N VAL A 84 7.61 -1.96 -5.20
CA VAL A 84 6.76 -1.34 -6.21
C VAL A 84 7.46 -1.35 -7.57
N GLU A 85 8.73 -0.98 -7.64
CA GLU A 85 9.52 -1.01 -8.87
C GLU A 85 9.64 -2.41 -9.45
N PHE A 86 9.87 -3.41 -8.60
CA PHE A 86 9.85 -4.81 -8.99
C PHE A 86 8.52 -5.17 -9.64
N LEU A 87 7.39 -4.87 -8.99
CA LEU A 87 6.06 -5.15 -9.55
C LEU A 87 5.81 -4.40 -10.86
N HIS A 88 6.18 -3.12 -10.94
CA HIS A 88 6.04 -2.33 -12.15
C HIS A 88 6.86 -2.91 -13.32
N SER A 89 8.05 -3.47 -13.04
CA SER A 89 8.86 -4.15 -14.06
C SER A 89 8.20 -5.42 -14.63
N GLN A 90 7.37 -6.11 -13.83
CA GLN A 90 6.68 -7.35 -14.22
C GLN A 90 5.30 -7.09 -14.82
N TYR A 91 4.67 -5.97 -14.45
CA TYR A 91 3.27 -5.67 -14.72
C TYR A 91 3.08 -4.25 -15.27
N SER A 92 3.91 -3.86 -16.25
CA SER A 92 3.98 -2.48 -16.79
C SER A 92 2.66 -1.96 -17.37
N ASP A 93 1.80 -2.86 -17.85
CA ASP A 93 0.52 -2.50 -18.50
C ASP A 93 -0.65 -2.47 -17.50
N ASN A 94 -0.40 -2.75 -16.22
CA ASN A 94 -1.41 -2.74 -15.18
C ASN A 94 -1.45 -1.38 -14.47
N GLU A 95 -2.65 -0.98 -14.05
CA GLU A 95 -2.81 0.20 -13.19
C GLU A 95 -2.44 -0.16 -11.74
N PHE A 96 -1.82 0.77 -11.01
CA PHE A 96 -1.43 0.55 -9.63
C PHE A 96 -2.21 1.46 -8.69
N ILE A 97 -2.73 0.90 -7.60
CA ILE A 97 -3.38 1.64 -6.52
C ILE A 97 -2.74 1.19 -5.21
N PHE A 98 -2.03 2.10 -4.56
CA PHE A 98 -1.43 1.87 -3.25
C PHE A 98 -2.22 2.59 -2.18
N MET A 99 -2.51 1.89 -1.09
CA MET A 99 -3.28 2.39 0.05
C MET A 99 -2.68 1.85 1.34
N GLY A 100 -2.63 2.68 2.37
CA GLY A 100 -1.96 2.28 3.59
C GLY A 100 -1.73 3.42 4.55
N ASP A 101 -1.23 3.05 5.72
CA ASP A 101 -0.68 3.99 6.68
C ASP A 101 0.84 3.95 6.58
N PHE A 102 1.39 5.03 6.03
CA PHE A 102 2.82 5.18 5.85
C PHE A 102 3.49 5.78 7.08
N ASN A 103 2.76 6.30 8.07
CA ASN A 103 3.30 6.97 9.25
C ASN A 103 4.46 7.96 8.95
N LEU A 104 4.33 8.72 7.84
CA LEU A 104 5.33 9.69 7.42
C LEU A 104 5.44 10.82 8.45
N LEU A 105 6.57 10.89 9.15
CA LEU A 105 6.82 11.83 10.25
C LEU A 105 6.71 13.31 9.85
N SER A 106 6.87 13.63 8.57
CA SER A 106 6.87 15.00 8.01
C SER A 106 5.65 15.35 7.16
N ALA A 107 4.69 14.42 7.04
CA ALA A 107 3.48 14.60 6.26
C ALA A 107 2.37 15.21 7.11
N ASN A 108 2.08 16.50 6.91
CA ASN A 108 0.81 17.06 7.35
C ASN A 108 -0.21 16.84 6.23
N CYS A 109 -1.18 15.96 6.45
CA CYS A 109 -2.41 15.97 5.67
C CYS A 109 -3.22 17.18 6.13
N ASP A 110 -3.21 18.24 5.32
CA ASP A 110 -4.04 19.41 5.56
C ASP A 110 -5.41 19.13 4.94
N ASP A 111 -6.44 18.91 5.76
CA ASP A 111 -7.79 18.54 5.29
C ASP A 111 -8.41 19.56 4.32
N SER A 112 -7.80 20.74 4.20
CA SER A 112 -8.21 21.86 3.35
C SER A 112 -7.81 21.73 1.88
N ASN A 113 -6.85 20.86 1.53
CA ASN A 113 -6.48 20.55 0.15
C ASN A 113 -6.12 19.06 0.05
N LEU A 114 -6.64 18.35 -0.96
CA LEU A 114 -6.42 16.92 -1.23
C LEU A 114 -4.94 16.56 -1.53
N GLY A 115 -4.00 16.88 -0.66
CA GLY A 115 -2.56 16.70 -0.85
C GLY A 115 -1.80 16.64 0.46
N VAL A 116 -0.60 16.06 0.39
CA VAL A 116 0.34 15.97 1.51
C VAL A 116 1.24 17.20 1.48
N HIS A 117 1.26 17.99 2.56
CA HIS A 117 2.20 19.08 2.72
C HIS A 117 3.41 18.60 3.52
N PHE A 118 4.59 18.63 2.90
CA PHE A 118 5.84 18.33 3.59
C PHE A 118 6.39 19.62 4.17
N SER A 119 6.54 19.66 5.50
CA SER A 119 7.28 20.73 6.17
C SER A 119 8.73 20.26 6.32
N PRO A 120 9.69 20.77 5.52
CA PRO A 120 11.08 20.41 5.71
C PRO A 120 11.52 20.87 7.10
N SER A 121 12.05 19.95 7.91
CA SER A 121 12.69 20.31 9.18
C SER A 121 13.93 21.14 8.85
N SER A 122 13.85 22.44 9.08
CA SER A 122 14.98 23.35 8.95
C SER A 122 16.02 23.04 10.03
N THR A 123 17.06 22.30 9.69
CA THR A 123 18.48 22.34 10.14
C THR A 123 19.13 21.04 9.68
N GLN A 124 20.07 21.05 8.74
CA GLN A 124 21.45 21.47 8.98
C GLN A 124 22.07 22.01 7.68
N SER A 125 22.71 23.17 7.78
CA SER A 125 23.53 23.76 6.73
C SER A 125 24.77 22.90 6.51
N ASP A 126 24.85 22.19 5.39
CA ASP A 126 26.12 21.67 4.91
C ASP A 126 26.89 22.82 4.28
N PHE A 127 27.81 23.37 5.07
CA PHE A 127 28.87 24.24 4.58
C PHE A 127 30.01 23.36 4.03
N ILE A 128 30.39 23.71 2.80
CA ILE A 128 31.57 23.30 1.98
C ILE A 128 31.44 21.98 1.24
#